data_AF-X1THR4-F1
#
_entry.id   AF-X1THR4-F1
#
_cell.length_a   1.000
_cell.length_b   1.000
_cell.length_c   1.000
_cell.angle_alpha   90.00
_cell.angle_beta   90.00
_cell.angle_gamma   90.00
#
_symmetry.space_group_name_H-M   'P 1'
#
loop_
_entity.id
_entity.type
_entity.pdbx_description
1 polymer ?
#
loop_
_entity_poly.entity_id
_entity_poly.type
_entity_poly.pdbx_seq_one_letter_code
_entity_poly.pdbx_strand_id
1 'polypeptide(L)' 'MNPNRIALFTDISLNSKEKIGFGSYLIIPESDLKNVTLELIKINVQLKKFKSTSSTKLEIETLLWAIEECS' A
#
# COMPACT_ATOMS: atom_id res chain seq x y z
N MET A 1 -11.03 17.07 13.86
CA MET A 1 -10.32 16.20 12.87
C MET A 1 -10.60 16.77 11.50
N ASN A 2 -9.60 16.86 10.63
CA ASN A 2 -9.78 17.35 9.27
C ASN A 2 -10.31 16.17 8.41
N PRO A 3 -11.52 16.25 7.82
CA PRO A 3 -12.13 15.12 7.11
C PRO A 3 -11.35 14.68 5.86
N ASN A 4 -10.37 15.46 5.39
CA ASN A 4 -9.57 15.16 4.21
C ASN A 4 -8.22 14.50 4.53
N ARG A 5 -8.01 13.97 5.74
CA ARG A 5 -6.77 13.27 6.09
C ARG A 5 -6.94 11.77 6.06
N ILE A 6 -5.97 11.10 5.47
CA ILE A 6 -5.85 9.65 5.39
C ILE A 6 -4.56 9.18 6.05
N ALA A 7 -4.57 7.96 6.57
CA ALA A 7 -3.37 7.20 6.85
C ALA A 7 -3.12 6.25 5.68
N LEU A 8 -1.97 6.42 5.03
CA LEU A 8 -1.48 5.55 3.97
C LEU A 8 -0.36 4.67 4.53
N PHE A 9 -0.52 3.36 4.40
CA PHE A 9 0.48 2.36 4.74
C PHE A 9 0.91 1.66 3.45
N THR A 10 2.21 1.37 3.34
CA THR A 10 2.78 0.65 2.21
C THR A 10 3.72 -0.42 2.72
N ASP A 11 3.75 -1.58 2.08
CA ASP A 11 4.72 -2.63 2.34
C ASP A 11 5.08 -3.35 1.04
N ILE A 12 6.29 -3.91 0.98
CA ILE A 12 6.80 -4.58 -0.21
C ILE A 12 7.48 -5.91 0.13
N SER A 13 7.39 -6.86 -0.80
CA SER A 13 8.12 -8.11 -0.74
C SER A 13 8.76 -8.42 -2.09
N LEU A 14 10.07 -8.63 -2.12
CA LEU A 14 10.83 -8.86 -3.35
C LEU A 14 11.48 -10.24 -3.34
N ASN A 15 11.28 -10.99 -4.42
CA ASN A 15 12.15 -12.08 -4.79
C ASN A 15 13.25 -11.57 -5.74
N SER A 16 14.44 -11.30 -5.19
CA SER A 16 15.56 -10.71 -5.93
C SER A 16 16.10 -11.60 -7.05
N LYS A 17 15.93 -12.92 -6.97
CA LYS A 17 16.41 -13.86 -8.01
C LYS A 17 15.56 -13.77 -9.27
N GLU A 18 14.24 -13.80 -9.08
CA GLU A 18 13.26 -13.73 -10.17
C GLU A 18 12.98 -12.28 -10.62
N LYS A 19 13.47 -11.28 -9.87
CA LYS A 19 13.14 -9.85 -10.02
C LYS A 19 11.63 -9.60 -10.03
N ILE A 20 10.91 -10.40 -9.25
CA ILE A 20 9.47 -10.32 -9.07
C ILE A 20 9.22 -9.79 -7.66
N GLY A 21 8.47 -8.69 -7.59
CA GLY A 21 8.07 -8.06 -6.36
C GLY A 21 6.56 -7.99 -6.21
N PHE A 22 6.11 -7.88 -4.97
CA PHE A 22 4.74 -7.54 -4.63
C PHE A 22 4.77 -6.26 -3.82
N GLY A 23 3.98 -5.29 -4.24
CA GLY A 23 3.69 -4.08 -3.49
C GLY A 23 2.29 -4.17 -2.93
N SER A 24 2.12 -3.69 -1.70
CA SER A 24 0.82 -3.56 -1.08
C SER A 24 0.66 -2.18 -0.47
N TYR A 25 -0.59 -1.71 -0.44
CA TYR A 25 -0.92 -0.52 0.32
C TYR A 25 -2.28 -0.67 1.01
N LEU A 26 -2.49 0.16 2.02
CA LEU A 26 -3.75 0.30 2.74
C LEU A 26 -4.00 1.78 3.01
N ILE A 27 -5.21 2.24 2.69
CA ILE A 27 -5.68 3.60 2.96
C ILE A 27 -6.79 3.52 3.99
N ILE A 28 -6.69 4.30 5.06
CA ILE A 28 -7.74 4.42 6.08
C ILE A 28 -8.00 5.90 6.35
N PRO A 29 -9.26 6.38 6.30
CA PRO A 29 -9.61 7.72 6.76
C PRO A 29 -9.15 7.94 8.20
N GLU A 30 -8.59 9.12 8.52
CA GLU A 30 -8.06 9.37 9.87
C GLU A 30 -9.13 9.23 10.97
N SER A 31 -10.41 9.48 10.64
CA SER A 31 -11.55 9.26 11.53
C SER A 31 -11.72 7.79 11.95
N ASP A 32 -11.34 6.87 11.09
CA ASP A 32 -11.69 5.45 11.20
C ASP A 32 -10.54 4.64 11.83
N LEU A 33 -9.34 5.21 11.94
CA LEU A 33 -8.17 4.59 12.56
C LEU A 33 -8.44 4.03 13.96
N LYS A 34 -9.29 4.70 14.75
CA LYS A 34 -9.62 4.27 16.12
C LYS A 34 -10.60 3.08 16.16
N ASN A 35 -11.34 2.87 15.10
CA ASN A 35 -12.42 1.87 15.01
C ASN A 35 -12.08 0.74 14.02
N VAL A 36 -10.85 0.72 13.50
CA VAL A 36 -10.46 -0.26 12.48
C VAL A 36 -10.32 -1.65 13.11
N THR A 37 -10.91 -2.65 12.48
CA THR A 37 -10.76 -4.06 12.86
C THR A 37 -9.83 -4.77 11.89
N LEU A 38 -9.21 -5.88 12.33
CA LEU A 38 -8.33 -6.68 11.49
C LEU A 38 -9.05 -7.24 10.25
N GLU A 39 -10.34 -7.55 10.35
CA GLU A 39 -11.13 -8.04 9.21
C GLU A 39 -11.34 -6.94 8.16
N LEU A 40 -11.66 -5.72 8.60
CA LEU A 40 -11.81 -4.57 7.71
C LEU A 40 -10.49 -4.25 7.00
N ILE A 41 -9.36 -4.34 7.73
CA ILE A 41 -8.02 -4.15 7.18
C ILE A 41 -7.75 -5.15 6.06
N LYS A 42 -7.96 -6.45 6.31
CA LYS A 42 -7.65 -7.51 5.32
C LYS A 42 -8.40 -7.35 4.00
N ILE A 43 -9.64 -6.85 4.05
CA ILE A 43 -10.47 -6.65 2.86
C ILE A 43 -9.98 -5.45 2.03
N ASN A 44 -9.38 -4.44 2.67
CA ASN A 44 -9.03 -3.18 2.03
C ASN A 44 -7.57 -3.09 1.56
N VAL A 45 -6.71 -4.05 1.93
CA VAL A 45 -5.33 -4.10 1.44
C VAL A 45 -5.33 -4.35 -0.07
N GLN A 46 -4.75 -3.41 -0.81
CA GLN A 46 -4.53 -3.55 -2.24
C GLN A 46 -3.18 -4.23 -2.47
N LEU A 47 -3.14 -5.19 -3.40
CA LEU A 47 -1.93 -5.96 -3.72
C LEU A 47 -1.68 -5.94 -5.22
N LYS A 48 -0.44 -5.66 -5.62
CA LYS A 48 -0.02 -5.65 -7.03
C LYS A 48 1.31 -6.33 -7.20
N LYS A 49 1.42 -7.14 -8.27
CA LYS A 49 2.66 -7.80 -8.68
C LYS A 49 3.42 -6.90 -9.64
N PHE A 50 4.70 -6.73 -9.38
CA PHE A 50 5.66 -5.99 -10.21
C PHE A 50 6.71 -6.96 -10.75
N LYS A 51 7.07 -6.79 -12.03
CA LYS A 51 8.10 -7.60 -12.70
C LYS A 51 9.28 -6.71 -13.05
N SER A 52 10.48 -7.31 -13.12
CA SER A 52 11.72 -6.59 -13.46
C SER A 52 11.96 -5.40 -12.54
N THR A 53 11.80 -5.61 -11.23
CA THR A 53 11.92 -4.57 -10.20
C THR A 53 13.09 -4.85 -9.24
N SER A 54 13.43 -3.86 -8.43
CA SER A 54 14.39 -3.92 -7.31
C SER A 54 13.71 -3.40 -6.05
N SER A 55 14.32 -3.55 -4.87
CA SER A 55 13.68 -3.15 -3.59
C SER A 55 13.29 -1.67 -3.60
N THR A 56 14.24 -0.79 -3.89
CA THR A 56 14.01 0.66 -3.94
C THR A 56 13.03 1.06 -5.04
N LYS A 57 13.10 0.41 -6.21
CA LYS A 57 12.17 0.68 -7.31
C LYS A 57 10.75 0.28 -6.91
N LEU A 58 10.59 -0.90 -6.30
CA LEU A 58 9.30 -1.42 -5.84
C LEU A 58 8.68 -0.55 -4.75
N GLU A 59 9.47 -0.04 -3.80
CA GLU A 59 9.01 0.91 -2.78
C GLU A 59 8.40 2.16 -3.42
N ILE A 60 9.13 2.79 -4.35
CA ILE A 60 8.68 4.02 -5.02
C ILE A 60 7.46 3.74 -5.90
N GLU A 61 7.48 2.67 -6.69
CA GLU A 61 6.35 2.29 -7.56
C GLU A 61 5.09 1.99 -6.74
N THR A 62 5.22 1.36 -5.57
CA THR A 62 4.09 1.07 -4.67
C THR A 62 3.53 2.35 -4.05
N LEU A 63 4.39 3.27 -3.62
CA LEU A 63 3.96 4.56 -3.07
C LEU A 63 3.25 5.42 -4.12
N LEU A 64 3.82 5.54 -5.32
CA LEU A 64 3.22 6.31 -6.42
C LEU A 64 1.87 5.73 -6.82
N TRP A 65 1.78 4.39 -6.94
CA TRP A 65 0.52 3.71 -7.21
C TRP A 65 -0.53 4.01 -6.14
N ALA A 66 -0.17 3.98 -4.85
CA ALA A 66 -1.11 4.29 -3.78
C ALA A 66 -1.60 5.75 -3.81
N ILE A 67 -0.72 6.71 -4.15
CA ILE A 67 -1.07 8.13 -4.26
C ILE A 67 -1.99 8.39 -5.45
N GLU A 68 -1.75 7.75 -6.59
CA GLU A 68 -2.59 7.86 -7.79
C GLU A 68 -4.05 7.45 -7.50
N GLU A 69 -4.25 6.40 -6.72
CA GLU A 69 -5.58 5.90 -6.33
C GLU A 69 -6.27 6.77 -5.25
N CYS A 70 -5.50 7.65 -4.57
CA CYS A 70 -6.03 8.63 -3.62
C CYS A 70 -6.40 9.98 -4.25
N SER A 71 -6.02 10.20 -5.51
CA SER A 71 -6.15 11.51 -6.20
C SER A 71 -7.47 11.63 -6.93
#